data_AF-A0A1H5AQH1-F1
#
_entry.id   AF-A0A1H5AQH1-F1
#
_cell.length_a   1.000
_cell.length_b   1.000
_cell.length_c   1.000
_cell.angle_alpha   90.00
_cell.angle_beta   90.00
_cell.angle_gamma   90.00
#
_symmetry.space_group_name_H-M   'P 1'
#
loop_
_entity.id
_entity.type
_entity.pdbx_description
1 polymer ?
#
loop_
_entity_poly.entity_id
_entity_poly.type
_entity_poly.pdbx_seq_one_letter_code
_entity_poly.pdbx_strand_id
1 'polypeptide(L)' 'MIKMVSHRTAERGPAGLTVALAVAHELHASAPTTTPRAPEVAPTPVPEMMGLRTSAARPHRRKVPLNRLSTMRSLTALGV' A
#
# COMPACT_ATOMS: atom_id res chain seq x y z
N MET A 1 4.14 -28.66 31.39
CA MET A 1 5.31 -29.14 30.61
C MET A 1 4.90 -29.17 29.15
N ILE A 2 5.54 -28.39 28.28
CA ILE A 2 5.16 -28.27 26.87
C ILE A 2 6.13 -29.11 26.03
N LYS A 3 5.59 -29.93 25.11
CA LYS A 3 6.38 -30.74 24.19
C LYS A 3 6.36 -30.12 22.81
N MET A 4 7.55 -29.94 22.24
CA MET A 4 7.71 -29.55 20.84
C MET A 4 7.44 -30.75 19.95
N VAL A 5 6.54 -30.61 18.98
CA VAL A 5 6.28 -31.60 17.94
C VAL A 5 6.56 -30.92 16.60
N SER A 6 7.51 -31.47 15.84
CA SER A 6 7.82 -30.98 14.50
C SER A 6 6.85 -31.58 13.48
N HIS A 7 6.06 -30.74 12.83
CA HIS A 7 5.26 -31.16 11.69
C HIS A 7 6.11 -31.07 10.42
N ARG A 8 6.28 -32.20 9.74
CA ARG A 8 6.89 -32.22 8.42
C ARG A 8 5.92 -31.55 7.45
N THR A 9 6.27 -30.34 7.00
CA THR A 9 5.55 -29.69 5.91
C THR A 9 5.86 -30.44 4.63
N ALA A 10 4.82 -30.71 3.83
CA ALA A 10 4.98 -31.39 2.56
C ALA A 10 6.00 -30.65 1.68
N GLU A 11 6.76 -31.43 0.91
CA GLU A 11 7.98 -31.03 0.22
C GLU A 11 7.83 -29.71 -0.55
N ARG A 12 8.49 -28.66 -0.03
CA ARG A 12 8.70 -27.38 -0.71
C ARG A 12 9.91 -27.48 -1.67
N GLY A 13 10.03 -28.62 -2.33
CA GLY A 13 11.02 -28.86 -3.38
C GLY A 13 10.56 -28.30 -4.73
N PRO A 14 11.45 -28.20 -5.72
CA PRO A 14 11.11 -27.63 -7.03
C PRO A 14 9.94 -28.37 -7.70
N ALA A 15 9.89 -29.71 -7.58
CA ALA A 15 8.78 -30.51 -8.10
C ALA A 15 7.43 -30.17 -7.45
N GLY A 16 7.40 -29.99 -6.13
CA GLY A 16 6.19 -29.59 -5.40
C GLY A 16 5.71 -28.19 -5.78
N LEU A 17 6.64 -27.26 -6.05
CA LEU A 17 6.31 -25.92 -6.52
C LEU A 17 5.73 -25.92 -7.94
N THR A 18 6.26 -26.72 -8.86
CA THR A 18 5.73 -26.85 -10.22
C THR A 18 4.29 -27.37 -10.20
N VAL A 19 3.99 -28.38 -9.38
CA VAL A 19 2.63 -28.92 -9.22
C VAL A 19 1.71 -27.88 -8.61
N ALA A 20 2.13 -27.18 -7.55
CA ALA A 20 1.33 -26.14 -6.92
C ALA A 20 0.98 -24.99 -7.87
N LEU A 21 1.92 -24.59 -8.74
CA LEU A 21 1.69 -23.56 -9.74
C LEU A 21 0.75 -24.02 -10.86
N ALA A 22 0.86 -25.27 -11.31
CA ALA A 22 -0.06 -25.83 -12.30
C ALA A 22 -1.51 -25.86 -11.76
N VAL A 23 -1.70 -26.33 -10.53
CA VAL A 23 -3.01 -26.33 -9.86
C VAL A 23 -3.55 -24.91 -9.69
N ALA A 24 -2.71 -23.96 -9.25
CA ALA A 24 -3.12 -22.57 -9.11
C ALA A 24 -3.54 -21.97 -10.45
N HIS A 25 -2.83 -22.28 -11.53
CA HIS A 25 -3.18 -21.83 -12.88
C HIS A 25 -4.53 -22.39 -13.33
N GLU A 26 -4.79 -23.69 -13.15
CA GLU A 26 -6.08 -24.30 -13.51
C GLU A 26 -7.27 -23.68 -12.75
N LEU A 27 -7.09 -23.41 -11.45
CA LEU A 27 -8.12 -22.77 -10.63
C LEU A 27 -8.40 -21.32 -11.07
N HIS A 28 -7.38 -20.56 -11.44
CA HIS A 28 -7.53 -19.17 -11.89
C HIS A 28 -8.00 -19.06 -13.34
N ALA A 29 -7.62 -20.01 -14.21
CA ALA A 29 -8.11 -20.06 -15.59
C ALA A 29 -9.58 -20.47 -15.67
N SER A 30 -10.06 -21.27 -14.71
CA SER A 30 -11.47 -21.68 -14.60
C SER A 30 -12.36 -20.61 -13.97
N ALA A 31 -11.78 -19.56 -13.37
CA ALA A 31 -12.57 -18.41 -12.95
C ALA A 31 -13.03 -17.67 -14.22
N PRO A 32 -14.34 -17.45 -14.42
CA PRO A 32 -14.84 -16.75 -15.60
C PRO A 32 -14.23 -15.35 -15.64
N THR A 33 -13.21 -15.19 -16.49
CA THR A 33 -12.68 -13.90 -16.87
C THR A 33 -13.80 -13.17 -17.59
N THR A 34 -14.19 -12.00 -17.09
CA THR A 34 -15.26 -11.09 -17.56
C THR A 34 -16.65 -11.22 -16.90
N THR A 35 -16.72 -11.01 -15.59
CA THR A 35 -17.72 -10.03 -15.14
C THR A 35 -16.99 -8.71 -14.93
N PRO A 36 -17.19 -7.68 -15.79
CA PRO A 36 -16.80 -6.34 -15.39
C PRO A 36 -17.56 -6.06 -14.11
N ARG A 37 -16.84 -5.88 -13.00
CA ARG A 37 -17.44 -5.39 -11.76
C ARG A 37 -18.17 -4.10 -12.14
N ALA A 38 -19.50 -4.13 -12.07
CA ALA A 38 -20.32 -2.97 -12.38
C ALA A 38 -19.74 -1.76 -11.63
N PRO A 39 -19.59 -0.59 -12.26
CA PRO A 39 -19.16 0.59 -11.53
C PRO A 39 -20.14 0.75 -10.37
N GLU A 40 -19.61 0.68 -9.16
CA GLU A 40 -20.35 0.96 -7.95
C GLU A 40 -20.75 2.43 -8.05
N VAL A 41 -21.92 2.70 -8.64
CA VAL A 41 -22.57 4.01 -8.58
C VAL A 41 -23.03 4.13 -7.14
N ALA A 42 -22.09 4.44 -6.26
CA ALA A 42 -22.41 5.02 -4.99
C ALA A 42 -22.62 6.51 -5.27
N PRO A 43 -23.85 7.06 -5.13
CA PRO A 43 -23.97 8.44 -4.75
C PRO A 43 -23.50 8.52 -3.29
N THR A 44 -22.19 8.41 -3.06
CA THR A 44 -21.64 8.78 -1.77
C THR A 44 -21.84 10.28 -1.66
N PRO A 45 -22.57 10.79 -0.65
CA PRO A 45 -22.43 12.19 -0.30
C PRO A 45 -20.94 12.39 -0.02
N VAL A 46 -20.28 13.20 -0.83
CA VAL A 46 -18.91 13.64 -0.56
C VAL A 46 -18.96 14.18 0.86
N PRO A 47 -18.24 13.61 1.84
CA PRO A 47 -18.19 14.21 3.16
C PRO A 47 -17.72 15.64 2.93
N GLU A 48 -18.53 16.61 3.34
CA GLU A 48 -18.18 18.02 3.23
C GLU A 48 -16.77 18.14 3.83
N MET A 49 -15.79 18.41 2.97
CA MET A 49 -14.39 18.60 3.32
C MET A 49 -14.30 19.94 4.05
N MET A 50 -14.87 20.00 5.24
CA MET A 50 -14.88 21.14 6.16
C MET A 50 -13.43 21.56 6.37
N GLY A 51 -13.00 22.60 5.65
CA GLY A 51 -11.71 23.26 5.84
C GLY A 51 -10.55 22.83 4.93
N LEU A 52 -10.70 21.85 4.05
CA LEU A 52 -9.61 21.46 3.11
C LEU A 52 -9.58 22.29 1.82
N ARG A 53 -10.63 23.08 1.53
CA ARG A 53 -10.66 24.03 0.40
C ARG A 53 -10.22 25.44 0.81
N THR A 54 -9.30 25.56 1.76
CA THR A 54 -8.75 26.87 2.12
C THR A 54 -7.88 27.39 0.97
N SER A 55 -8.34 28.46 0.33
CA SER A 55 -7.61 29.15 -0.74
C SER A 55 -6.19 29.50 -0.29
N ALA A 56 -5.21 29.27 -1.16
CA ALA A 56 -3.81 29.67 -0.97
C ALA A 56 -3.59 31.19 -0.93
N ALA A 57 -4.66 31.99 -1.10
CA ALA A 57 -4.63 33.45 -1.00
C ALA A 57 -4.37 33.99 0.42
N ARG A 58 -4.17 33.14 1.42
CA ARG A 58 -3.81 33.59 2.77
C ARG A 58 -2.41 34.23 2.74
N PRO A 59 -2.26 35.54 3.01
CA PRO A 59 -0.95 36.15 3.10
C PRO A 59 -0.18 35.49 4.24
N HIS A 60 0.97 34.92 3.88
CA HIS A 60 1.83 34.09 4.74
C HIS A 60 2.31 34.90 5.95
N ARG A 61 1.65 34.73 7.11
CA ARG A 61 2.09 35.35 8.38
C ARG A 61 3.37 34.67 8.86
N ARG A 62 4.49 35.40 8.71
CA ARG A 62 5.86 35.15 9.21
C ARG A 62 6.41 33.73 9.02
N LYS A 63 7.47 33.61 8.21
CA LYS A 63 8.27 32.38 8.12
C LYS A 63 8.93 32.11 9.47
N VAL A 64 8.28 31.30 10.31
CA VAL A 64 8.97 30.67 11.44
C VAL A 64 9.92 29.64 10.81
N PRO A 65 11.24 29.76 11.01
CA PRO A 65 12.17 28.78 10.49
C PRO A 65 11.81 27.42 11.08
N LEU A 66 11.54 26.45 10.20
CA LEU A 66 11.41 25.06 10.63
C LEU A 66 12.82 24.54 10.84
N ASN A 67 13.24 24.38 12.09
CA ASN A 67 14.58 23.93 12.47
C ASN A 67 15.03 22.70 11.67
N ARG A 68 14.12 21.76 11.39
CA ARG A 68 14.40 20.55 10.60
C ARG A 68 14.70 20.83 9.13
N LEU A 69 14.03 21.82 8.53
CA LEU A 69 14.29 22.19 7.13
C LEU A 69 15.55 23.05 7.00
N SER A 70 15.83 23.90 7.99
CA SER A 70 17.08 24.65 8.00
C SER A 70 18.29 23.74 8.17
N THR A 71 18.20 22.71 9.02
CA THR A 71 19.30 21.74 9.19
C THR A 71 19.52 20.89 7.95
N MET A 72 18.45 20.40 7.29
CA MET A 72 18.59 19.70 6.02
C MET A 72 19.23 20.59 4.96
N ARG A 73 18.77 21.85 4.83
CA ARG A 73 19.34 22.79 3.87
C ARG A 73 20.83 23.06 4.15
N SER A 74 21.24 23.16 5.42
CA SER A 74 22.66 23.30 5.75
C SER A 74 23.46 22.04 5.45
N LEU A 75 22.91 20.85 5.70
CA LEU A 75 23.58 19.59 5.39
C LEU A 75 23.77 19.42 3.88
N THR A 76 22.74 19.72 3.09
CA THR A 76 22.82 19.73 1.62
C THR A 76 23.82 20.77 1.12
N ALA A 77 23.90 21.95 1.74
CA ALA A 77 24.91 22.96 1.40
C ALA A 77 26.35 22.52 1.80
N LEU A 78 26.48 21.65 2.78
CA LEU A 78 27.75 21.05 3.23
C LEU A 78 28.10 19.76 2.46
N GLY A 79 27.27 19.33 1.50
CA GLY A 79 27.55 18.20 0.62
C GLY A 79 27.56 16.83 1.31
N VAL A 80 26.88 16.70 2.46
CA VAL A 80 26.67 15.44 3.17
C VAL A 80 25.32 14.81 2.82
#